data_AF-A0A933JUR9-F1
#
_entry.id   AF-A0A933JUR9-F1
#
_cell.length_a   1.000
_cell.length_b   1.000
_cell.length_c   1.000
_cell.angle_alpha   90.00
_cell.angle_beta   90.00
_cell.angle_gamma   90.00
#
_symmetry.space_group_name_H-M   'P 1'
#
loop_
_entity.id
_entity.type
_entity.pdbx_description
1 polymer ?
#
loop_
_entity_poly.entity_id
_entity_poly.type
_entity_poly.pdbx_seq_one_letter_code
_entity_poly.pdbx_strand_id
1 'polypeptide(L)'
;MVRASKTSDADVPLPPSTRSYGVSERLVMPDTRFEIIDGEVLYVNAAGPVHGSFHSKLSALLEACAAEGYDVACDMLTRTSAFSDFAPDASVFPEGIDPETEDRALEELAFEIMSSETAARAARKARGLTGRGVRRVFAIDVNEKRVLEWSRDDDGWFAFASSEEIVDRILAAPLRIADLLDAARADDAMARALLLKRNPVLLEAIDAARADGLSTGLATGLATGSRALVSILKSRGLKVNRAQLARIEAERDPETFDQWIAKSFTCASTEELLGVARPGKSTRKRRVK
;
A
#
# COMPACT_ATOMS: atom_id res chain seq x y z
N MET A 1 -71.43 -2.43 36.58
CA MET A 1 -70.62 -1.72 35.57
C MET A 1 -69.15 -1.94 35.93
N VAL A 2 -68.56 -3.04 35.45
CA VAL A 2 -67.20 -3.48 35.81
C VAL A 2 -66.27 -3.08 34.67
N ARG A 3 -65.31 -2.19 34.95
CA ARG A 3 -64.25 -1.81 34.00
C ARG A 3 -63.24 -2.95 33.93
N ALA A 4 -63.12 -3.58 32.76
CA ALA A 4 -62.01 -4.46 32.44
C ALA A 4 -60.74 -3.60 32.20
N SER A 5 -59.71 -3.80 33.01
CA SER A 5 -58.37 -3.29 32.77
C SER A 5 -57.72 -4.10 31.66
N LYS A 6 -57.51 -3.49 30.50
CA LYS A 6 -56.60 -4.01 29.47
C LYS A 6 -55.18 -3.82 29.97
N THR A 7 -54.54 -4.88 30.45
CA THR A 7 -53.08 -4.96 30.53
C THR A 7 -52.55 -5.10 29.11
N SER A 8 -51.68 -4.17 28.71
CA SER A 8 -51.00 -4.19 27.41
C SER A 8 -49.88 -5.24 27.44
N ASP A 9 -49.93 -6.21 26.53
CA ASP A 9 -48.89 -7.22 26.27
C ASP A 9 -47.62 -6.63 25.61
N ALA A 10 -47.20 -5.42 25.99
CA ALA A 10 -46.16 -4.67 25.31
C ALA A 10 -44.74 -4.91 25.84
N ASP A 11 -44.51 -5.88 26.73
CA ASP A 11 -43.21 -6.04 27.39
C ASP A 11 -42.84 -7.50 27.68
N VAL A 12 -43.20 -8.41 26.77
CA VAL A 12 -42.65 -9.77 26.79
C VAL A 12 -41.33 -9.76 25.99
N PRO A 13 -40.17 -9.98 26.61
CA PRO A 13 -38.92 -10.16 25.89
C PRO A 13 -39.10 -11.33 24.91
N LEU A 14 -38.87 -11.08 23.62
CA LEU A 14 -38.89 -12.15 22.63
C LEU A 14 -37.86 -13.21 23.06
N PRO A 15 -38.23 -14.51 23.06
CA PRO A 15 -37.28 -15.56 23.41
C PRO A 15 -36.10 -15.49 22.43
N PRO A 16 -34.86 -15.70 22.88
CA PRO A 16 -33.70 -15.71 22.00
C PRO A 16 -33.93 -16.78 20.92
N SER A 17 -33.89 -16.37 19.65
CA SER A 17 -34.03 -17.31 18.55
C SER A 17 -32.87 -18.29 18.60
N THR A 18 -33.16 -19.58 18.80
CA THR A 18 -32.18 -20.67 18.72
C THR A 18 -31.76 -20.99 17.28
N ARG A 19 -32.30 -20.26 16.30
CA ARG A 19 -31.94 -20.40 14.89
C ARG A 19 -30.64 -19.64 14.62
N SER A 20 -29.62 -20.38 14.18
CA SER A 20 -28.48 -19.79 13.48
C SER A 20 -28.97 -19.29 12.12
N TYR A 21 -28.68 -18.03 11.79
CA TYR A 21 -28.97 -17.45 10.48
C TYR A 21 -27.66 -17.31 9.71
N GLY A 22 -27.69 -17.63 8.42
CA GLY A 22 -26.55 -17.44 7.52
C GLY A 22 -26.17 -15.96 7.43
N VAL A 23 -24.91 -15.66 7.15
CA VAL A 23 -24.40 -14.29 7.05
C VAL A 23 -25.08 -13.53 5.90
N SER A 24 -25.43 -14.25 4.85
CA SER A 24 -26.13 -13.76 3.66
C SER A 24 -27.64 -14.00 3.69
N GLU A 25 -28.20 -14.54 4.78
CA GLU A 25 -29.66 -14.59 4.93
C GLU A 25 -30.21 -13.17 5.06
N ARG A 26 -31.22 -12.83 4.27
CA ARG A 26 -31.66 -11.44 4.09
C ARG A 26 -32.96 -11.14 4.82
N LEU A 27 -33.00 -10.01 5.53
CA LEU A 27 -34.24 -9.26 5.78
C LEU A 27 -34.41 -8.11 4.80
N VAL A 28 -33.28 -7.55 4.35
CA VAL A 28 -33.23 -6.47 3.39
C VAL A 28 -32.90 -7.07 2.04
N MET A 29 -33.72 -6.76 1.04
CA MET A 29 -33.39 -7.12 -0.34
C MET A 29 -32.08 -6.44 -0.75
N PRO A 30 -31.09 -7.18 -1.27
CA PRO A 30 -29.88 -6.58 -1.81
C PRO A 30 -30.18 -5.49 -2.85
N ASP A 31 -29.24 -4.56 -3.02
CA ASP A 31 -29.33 -3.43 -3.94
C ASP A 31 -30.49 -2.45 -3.66
N THR A 32 -31.11 -2.55 -2.47
CA THR A 32 -32.05 -1.54 -1.99
C THR A 32 -31.39 -0.51 -1.08
N ARG A 33 -32.05 0.63 -0.88
CA ARG A 33 -31.59 1.71 0.00
C ARG A 33 -32.13 1.53 1.43
N PHE A 34 -32.31 0.30 1.87
CA PHE A 34 -32.84 0.02 3.20
C PHE A 34 -31.83 -0.74 4.03
N GLU A 35 -31.87 -0.51 5.34
CA GLU A 35 -31.19 -1.30 6.35
C GLU A 35 -32.20 -1.64 7.44
N ILE A 36 -31.94 -2.71 8.19
CA ILE A 36 -32.68 -3.00 9.42
C ILE A 36 -31.69 -3.06 10.58
N ILE A 37 -31.89 -2.23 11.59
CA ILE A 37 -31.06 -2.18 12.80
C ILE A 37 -31.98 -2.31 14.02
N ASP A 38 -31.78 -3.32 14.86
CA ASP A 38 -32.62 -3.61 16.02
C ASP A 38 -34.14 -3.71 15.71
N GLY A 39 -34.50 -4.23 14.54
CA GLY A 39 -35.88 -4.35 14.06
C GLY A 39 -36.46 -3.06 13.43
N GLU A 40 -35.71 -1.97 13.44
CA GLU A 40 -36.10 -0.69 12.83
C GLU A 40 -35.68 -0.65 11.36
N VAL A 41 -36.63 -0.38 10.45
CA VAL A 41 -36.34 -0.18 9.02
C VAL A 41 -35.86 1.24 8.79
N LEU A 42 -34.65 1.38 8.25
CA LEU A 42 -33.99 2.64 7.98
C LEU A 42 -33.78 2.81 6.49
N TYR A 43 -34.14 3.98 5.96
CA TYR A 43 -33.77 4.38 4.60
C TYR A 43 -32.38 5.01 4.62
N VAL A 44 -31.48 4.54 3.75
CA VAL A 44 -30.12 5.02 3.58
C VAL A 44 -30.07 5.93 2.36
N ASN A 45 -29.84 7.22 2.60
CA ASN A 45 -29.65 8.17 1.52
C ASN A 45 -28.39 7.82 0.72
N ALA A 46 -28.41 8.12 -0.59
CA ALA A 46 -27.19 8.04 -1.38
C ALA A 46 -26.10 8.94 -0.77
N ALA A 47 -24.86 8.46 -0.80
CA ALA A 47 -23.72 9.19 -0.29
C ALA A 47 -23.57 10.55 -1.00
N GLY A 48 -23.37 11.61 -0.22
CA GLY A 48 -22.94 12.90 -0.75
C GLY A 48 -21.48 12.84 -1.25
N PRO A 49 -20.99 13.85 -1.99
CA PRO A 49 -19.66 13.81 -2.61
C PRO A 49 -18.50 13.54 -1.65
N VAL A 50 -18.55 14.11 -0.44
CA VAL A 50 -17.51 13.91 0.59
C VAL A 50 -17.49 12.45 1.04
N HIS A 51 -18.66 11.90 1.40
CA HIS A 51 -18.78 10.52 1.85
C HIS A 51 -18.40 9.53 0.74
N GLY A 52 -18.95 9.70 -0.46
CA GLY A 52 -18.68 8.80 -1.59
C GLY A 52 -17.21 8.79 -2.02
N SER A 53 -16.55 9.94 -2.02
CA SER A 53 -15.12 10.00 -2.33
C SER A 53 -14.27 9.34 -1.24
N PHE A 54 -14.64 9.51 0.03
CA PHE A 54 -13.93 8.88 1.15
C PHE A 54 -14.10 7.37 1.12
N HIS A 55 -15.33 6.89 0.90
CA HIS A 55 -15.67 5.49 0.73
C HIS A 55 -14.80 4.85 -0.36
N SER A 56 -14.76 5.42 -1.57
CA SER A 56 -13.93 4.89 -2.67
C SER A 56 -12.45 4.75 -2.32
N LYS A 57 -11.89 5.71 -1.57
CA LYS A 57 -10.47 5.71 -1.19
C LYS A 57 -10.18 4.73 -0.06
N LEU A 58 -11.09 4.61 0.90
CA LEU A 58 -11.01 3.62 1.96
C LEU A 58 -10.93 2.21 1.36
N SER A 59 -11.82 1.89 0.42
CA SER A 59 -11.85 0.58 -0.24
C SER A 59 -10.53 0.29 -0.97
N ALA A 60 -10.03 1.25 -1.75
CA ALA A 60 -8.77 1.10 -2.47
C ALA A 60 -7.56 0.91 -1.52
N LEU A 61 -7.55 1.62 -0.39
CA LEU A 61 -6.51 1.47 0.61
C LEU A 61 -6.58 0.11 1.31
N LEU A 62 -7.79 -0.35 1.67
CA LEU A 62 -8.00 -1.66 2.28
C LEU A 62 -7.55 -2.78 1.34
N GLU A 63 -7.89 -2.71 0.05
CA GLU A 63 -7.44 -3.67 -0.99
C GLU A 63 -5.90 -3.74 -1.08
N ALA A 64 -5.26 -2.57 -1.06
CA ALA A 64 -3.80 -2.50 -1.08
C ALA A 64 -3.17 -3.09 0.19
N CYS A 65 -3.84 -2.97 1.34
CA CYS A 65 -3.33 -3.40 2.64
C CYS A 65 -3.72 -4.83 3.05
N ALA A 66 -4.80 -5.40 2.51
CA ALA A 66 -5.29 -6.72 2.88
C ALA A 66 -4.23 -7.80 2.64
N ALA A 67 -4.15 -8.75 3.58
CA ALA A 67 -3.32 -9.93 3.45
C ALA A 67 -3.88 -10.88 2.38
N GLU A 68 -3.03 -11.77 1.85
CA GLU A 68 -3.46 -12.82 0.93
C GLU A 68 -4.50 -13.75 1.60
N GLY A 69 -5.54 -14.13 0.85
CA GLY A 69 -6.65 -14.93 1.36
C GLY A 69 -7.74 -14.11 2.07
N TYR A 70 -7.74 -12.79 1.89
CA TYR A 70 -8.77 -11.88 2.40
C TYR A 70 -9.25 -10.94 1.29
N ASP A 71 -10.57 -10.84 1.16
CA ASP A 71 -11.24 -9.92 0.26
C ASP A 71 -11.68 -8.66 1.01
N VAL A 72 -11.88 -7.60 0.24
CA VAL A 72 -12.46 -6.34 0.70
C VAL A 72 -13.78 -6.10 -0.02
N ALA A 73 -14.80 -5.70 0.73
CA ALA A 73 -16.09 -5.35 0.15
C ALA A 73 -16.62 -4.03 0.68
N CYS A 74 -17.45 -3.40 -0.15
CA CYS A 74 -18.12 -2.13 0.10
C CYS A 74 -19.62 -2.36 0.15
N ASP A 75 -20.32 -1.69 1.07
CA ASP A 75 -21.79 -1.78 1.19
C ASP A 75 -22.31 -3.24 1.22
N MET A 76 -21.53 -4.16 1.79
CA MET A 76 -21.86 -5.57 1.83
C MET A 76 -22.84 -5.84 2.98
N LEU A 77 -24.09 -6.19 2.65
CA LEU A 77 -25.09 -6.53 3.66
C LEU A 77 -24.64 -7.72 4.52
N THR A 78 -24.85 -7.58 5.82
CA THR A 78 -24.48 -8.57 6.84
C THR A 78 -25.64 -8.81 7.79
N ARG A 79 -26.05 -10.07 7.86
CA ARG A 79 -27.04 -10.55 8.83
C ARG A 79 -26.43 -10.65 10.22
N THR A 80 -26.58 -9.61 11.02
CA THR A 80 -25.96 -9.52 12.35
C THR A 80 -26.80 -10.11 13.48
N SER A 81 -28.13 -10.18 13.32
CA SER A 81 -29.03 -10.79 14.31
C SER A 81 -30.32 -11.30 13.66
N ALA A 82 -31.27 -11.83 14.43
CA ALA A 82 -32.60 -12.18 13.94
C ALA A 82 -33.42 -10.98 13.43
N PHE A 83 -33.03 -9.77 13.80
CA PHE A 83 -33.77 -8.53 13.55
C PHE A 83 -32.85 -7.43 13.01
N SER A 84 -31.66 -7.77 12.51
CA SER A 84 -30.73 -6.79 11.94
C SER A 84 -30.05 -7.34 10.70
N ASP A 85 -30.00 -6.50 9.67
CA ASP A 85 -29.41 -6.76 8.36
C ASP A 85 -29.05 -5.40 7.76
N PHE A 86 -27.76 -5.07 7.77
CA PHE A 86 -27.24 -3.77 7.38
C PHE A 86 -25.84 -3.92 6.81
N ALA A 87 -25.34 -2.88 6.14
CA ALA A 87 -24.03 -2.92 5.52
C ALA A 87 -23.07 -1.97 6.26
N PRO A 88 -21.86 -2.45 6.62
CA PRO A 88 -20.74 -1.57 6.86
C PRO A 88 -20.31 -0.89 5.56
N ASP A 89 -19.78 0.33 5.66
CA ASP A 89 -19.22 1.04 4.50
C ASP A 89 -18.09 0.23 3.86
N ALA A 90 -17.20 -0.34 4.68
CA ALA A 90 -16.18 -1.25 4.18
C ALA A 90 -15.94 -2.41 5.14
N SER A 91 -15.56 -3.55 4.56
CA SER A 91 -15.38 -4.81 5.26
C SER A 91 -14.14 -5.54 4.74
N VAL A 92 -13.42 -6.22 5.62
CA VAL A 92 -12.34 -7.16 5.27
C VAL A 92 -12.66 -8.53 5.85
N PHE A 93 -12.69 -9.55 5.00
CA PHE A 93 -13.19 -10.88 5.34
C PHE A 93 -12.39 -11.98 4.62
N PRO A 94 -12.32 -13.21 5.16
CA PRO A 94 -11.66 -14.31 4.48
C PRO A 94 -12.24 -14.58 3.09
N GLU A 95 -11.37 -14.82 2.12
CA GLU A 95 -11.77 -15.22 0.76
C GLU A 95 -12.47 -16.58 0.75
N GLY A 96 -13.39 -16.74 -0.20
CA GLY A 96 -14.04 -18.02 -0.48
C GLY A 96 -15.32 -18.30 0.31
N ILE A 97 -15.81 -19.53 0.17
CA ILE A 97 -17.02 -20.01 0.83
C ILE A 97 -16.61 -20.80 2.07
N ASP A 98 -17.20 -20.46 3.20
CA ASP A 98 -17.11 -21.23 4.43
C ASP A 98 -17.85 -22.57 4.22
N PRO A 99 -17.13 -23.71 4.26
CA PRO A 99 -17.71 -25.01 4.00
C PRO A 99 -18.70 -25.47 5.09
N GLU A 100 -18.65 -24.88 6.30
CA GLU A 100 -19.60 -25.22 7.36
C GLU A 100 -20.95 -24.53 7.17
N THR A 101 -20.94 -23.31 6.63
CA THR A 101 -22.15 -22.50 6.44
C THR A 101 -22.65 -22.46 5.01
N GLU A 102 -21.85 -22.95 4.05
CA GLU A 102 -22.08 -22.85 2.60
C GLU A 102 -22.32 -21.39 2.14
N ASP A 103 -21.75 -20.44 2.89
CA ASP A 103 -21.90 -19.00 2.71
C ASP A 103 -20.53 -18.32 2.75
N ARG A 104 -20.46 -17.01 2.49
CA ARG A 104 -19.21 -16.27 2.73
C ARG A 104 -18.86 -16.26 4.22
N ALA A 105 -17.58 -16.08 4.52
CA ALA A 105 -17.13 -15.81 5.88
C ALA A 105 -17.68 -14.47 6.39
N LEU A 106 -17.86 -14.38 7.72
CA LEU A 106 -18.13 -13.13 8.42
C LEU A 106 -16.92 -12.18 8.29
N GLU A 107 -17.17 -10.88 8.31
CA GLU A 107 -16.08 -9.90 8.32
C GLU A 107 -15.25 -10.02 9.60
N GLU A 108 -13.93 -9.88 9.46
CA GLU A 108 -13.05 -9.76 10.62
C GLU A 108 -12.84 -8.29 11.02
N LEU A 109 -12.79 -7.38 10.03
CA LEU A 109 -12.74 -5.93 10.24
C LEU A 109 -13.91 -5.26 9.51
N ALA A 110 -14.54 -4.29 10.16
CA ALA A 110 -15.57 -3.45 9.56
C ALA A 110 -15.31 -1.98 9.83
N PHE A 111 -15.67 -1.12 8.88
CA PHE A 111 -15.45 0.32 8.92
C PHE A 111 -16.76 1.06 8.59
N GLU A 112 -17.05 2.11 9.35
CA GLU A 112 -18.14 3.06 9.13
C GLU A 112 -17.58 4.47 8.93
N ILE A 113 -18.13 5.23 7.99
CA ILE A 113 -17.73 6.61 7.67
C ILE A 113 -18.79 7.55 8.27
N MET A 114 -18.40 8.26 9.32
CA MET A 114 -19.26 9.25 9.97
C MET A 114 -19.04 10.62 9.33
N SER A 115 -19.87 10.97 8.34
CA SER A 115 -19.92 12.35 7.80
C SER A 115 -21.19 13.11 8.23
N SER A 116 -22.33 12.44 8.26
CA SER A 116 -23.63 13.00 8.66
C SER A 116 -24.36 12.15 9.70
N GLU A 117 -23.83 10.97 9.98
CA GLU A 117 -24.36 10.04 10.96
C GLU A 117 -23.86 10.37 12.37
N THR A 118 -24.68 10.09 13.38
CA THR A 118 -24.30 10.31 14.78
C THR A 118 -23.47 9.14 15.31
N ALA A 119 -22.53 9.41 16.21
CA ALA A 119 -21.72 8.38 16.88
C ALA A 119 -22.59 7.31 17.60
N ALA A 120 -23.79 7.68 18.05
CA ALA A 120 -24.73 6.75 18.69
C ALA A 120 -25.32 5.72 17.69
N ARG A 121 -25.56 6.12 16.44
CA ARG A 121 -26.08 5.21 15.41
C ARG A 121 -24.98 4.28 14.90
N ALA A 122 -23.77 4.81 14.68
CA ALA A 122 -22.59 3.98 14.41
C ALA A 122 -22.33 2.97 15.54
N ALA A 123 -22.52 3.37 16.81
CA ALA A 123 -22.38 2.46 17.97
C ALA A 123 -23.39 1.30 17.95
N ARG A 124 -24.63 1.54 17.49
CA ARG A 124 -25.63 0.45 17.31
C ARG A 124 -25.14 -0.58 16.29
N LYS A 125 -24.64 -0.13 15.14
CA LYS A 125 -24.06 -1.02 14.12
C LYS A 125 -22.84 -1.78 14.67
N ALA A 126 -21.93 -1.09 15.35
CA ALA A 126 -20.74 -1.70 15.94
C ALA A 126 -21.08 -2.78 16.98
N ARG A 127 -22.08 -2.53 17.83
CA ARG A 127 -22.60 -3.53 18.77
C ARG A 127 -23.19 -4.75 18.06
N GLY A 128 -23.96 -4.53 16.98
CA GLY A 128 -24.51 -5.61 16.17
C GLY A 128 -23.42 -6.49 15.53
N LEU A 129 -22.42 -5.85 14.89
CA LEU A 129 -21.31 -6.53 14.23
C LEU A 129 -20.44 -7.32 15.24
N THR A 130 -20.01 -6.68 16.32
CA THR A 130 -19.21 -7.36 17.36
C THR A 130 -19.99 -8.43 18.12
N GLY A 131 -21.30 -8.23 18.31
CA GLY A 131 -22.21 -9.24 18.84
C GLY A 131 -22.32 -10.47 17.94
N ARG A 132 -22.26 -10.29 16.61
CA ARG A 132 -22.27 -11.38 15.61
C ARG A 132 -20.94 -12.14 15.52
N GLY A 133 -19.85 -11.49 15.90
CA GLY A 133 -18.50 -12.08 15.90
C GLY A 133 -17.46 -11.31 15.09
N VAL A 134 -17.81 -10.15 14.51
CA VAL A 134 -16.82 -9.28 13.86
C VAL A 134 -15.79 -8.84 14.89
N ARG A 135 -14.50 -9.02 14.59
CA ARG A 135 -13.44 -8.92 15.60
C ARG A 135 -13.11 -7.48 15.97
N ARG A 136 -13.06 -6.58 14.98
CA ARG A 136 -12.78 -5.15 15.21
C ARG A 136 -13.68 -4.30 14.32
N VAL A 137 -14.24 -3.25 14.90
CA VAL A 137 -15.09 -2.30 14.19
C VAL A 137 -14.54 -0.90 14.39
N PHE A 138 -14.39 -0.17 13.29
CA PHE A 138 -13.85 1.18 13.29
C PHE A 138 -14.87 2.18 12.79
N ALA A 139 -14.82 3.39 13.33
CA ALA A 139 -15.55 4.53 12.80
C ALA A 139 -14.56 5.62 12.38
N ILE A 140 -14.73 6.17 11.18
CA ILE A 140 -13.92 7.25 10.65
C ILE A 140 -14.76 8.52 10.64
N ASP A 141 -14.48 9.40 11.59
CA ASP A 141 -15.15 10.69 11.72
C ASP A 141 -14.46 11.70 10.81
N VAL A 142 -15.07 11.94 9.65
CA VAL A 142 -14.49 12.79 8.60
C VAL A 142 -14.52 14.26 9.02
N ASN A 143 -15.49 14.66 9.85
CA ASN A 143 -15.64 16.04 10.29
C ASN A 143 -14.62 16.38 11.37
N GLU A 144 -14.50 15.52 12.39
CA GLU A 144 -13.54 15.71 13.50
C GLU A 144 -12.13 15.19 13.17
N LYS A 145 -11.93 14.61 11.98
CA LYS A 145 -10.67 14.03 11.50
C LYS A 145 -10.05 13.08 12.53
N ARG A 146 -10.80 12.05 12.91
CA ARG A 146 -10.35 11.02 13.84
C ARG A 146 -10.84 9.65 13.43
N VAL A 147 -10.08 8.64 13.82
CA VAL A 147 -10.46 7.23 13.68
C VAL A 147 -10.71 6.69 15.08
N LEU A 148 -11.79 5.94 15.23
CA LEU A 148 -12.24 5.35 16.48
C LEU A 148 -12.29 3.82 16.32
N GLU A 149 -11.94 3.07 17.35
CA GLU A 149 -12.20 1.63 17.46
C GLU A 149 -13.27 1.39 18.53
N TRP A 150 -14.18 0.47 18.24
CA TRP A 150 -15.21 0.04 19.19
C TRP A 150 -14.64 -0.92 20.22
N SER A 151 -14.78 -0.59 21.51
CA SER A 151 -14.53 -1.51 22.63
C SER A 151 -15.82 -2.20 23.02
N ARG A 152 -15.82 -3.53 22.95
CA ARG A 152 -16.93 -4.35 23.43
C ARG A 152 -17.06 -4.30 24.95
N ASP A 153 -15.93 -4.21 25.66
CA ASP A 153 -15.90 -4.27 27.13
C ASP A 153 -16.45 -2.99 27.75
N ASP A 154 -16.16 -1.84 27.13
CA ASP A 154 -16.63 -0.54 27.61
C ASP A 154 -17.91 -0.05 26.92
N ASP A 155 -18.43 -0.82 25.96
CA ASP A 155 -19.57 -0.44 25.10
C ASP A 155 -19.40 0.97 24.52
N GLY A 156 -18.20 1.27 23.99
CA GLY A 156 -17.80 2.64 23.67
C GLY A 156 -16.67 2.77 22.65
N TRP A 157 -16.47 4.00 22.17
CA TRP A 157 -15.47 4.35 21.16
C TRP A 157 -14.15 4.81 21.78
N PHE A 158 -13.04 4.27 21.28
CA PHE A 158 -11.67 4.68 21.63
C PHE A 158 -11.02 5.36 20.44
N ALA A 159 -10.52 6.58 20.64
CA ALA A 159 -9.86 7.34 19.58
C ALA A 159 -8.38 6.97 19.46
N PHE A 160 -7.94 6.77 18.22
CA PHE A 160 -6.52 6.72 17.91
C PHE A 160 -5.92 8.13 17.82
N ALA A 161 -4.67 8.25 18.23
CA ALA A 161 -3.81 9.36 17.87
C ALA A 161 -3.41 9.28 16.39
N SER A 162 -3.18 10.44 15.77
CA SER A 162 -2.88 10.53 14.34
C SER A 162 -1.57 9.85 13.91
N SER A 163 -0.64 9.66 14.85
CA SER A 163 0.63 8.95 14.63
C SER A 163 0.52 7.43 14.77
N GLU A 164 -0.61 6.91 15.23
CA GLU A 164 -0.80 5.47 15.41
C GLU A 164 -1.12 4.77 14.08
N GLU A 165 -1.15 3.45 14.14
CA GLU A 165 -1.48 2.58 13.03
C GLU A 165 -2.32 1.39 13.52
N ILE A 166 -3.25 0.96 12.67
CA ILE A 166 -3.99 -0.28 12.86
C ILE A 166 -3.11 -1.40 12.31
N VAL A 167 -2.50 -2.15 13.23
CA VAL A 167 -1.82 -3.41 12.93
C VAL A 167 -2.81 -4.53 13.16
N ASP A 168 -2.88 -5.47 12.22
CA ASP A 168 -3.76 -6.62 12.32
C ASP A 168 -3.21 -7.80 11.52
N ARG A 169 -3.54 -9.03 11.93
CA ARG A 169 -3.09 -10.27 11.29
C ARG A 169 -3.61 -10.41 9.85
N ILE A 170 -4.72 -9.75 9.52
CA ILE A 170 -5.35 -9.84 8.19
C ILE A 170 -4.89 -8.71 7.26
N LEU A 171 -3.93 -7.90 7.71
CA LEU A 171 -3.34 -6.80 6.95
C LEU A 171 -1.88 -7.13 6.64
N ALA A 172 -1.54 -7.22 5.35
CA ALA A 172 -0.15 -7.34 4.91
C ALA A 172 0.65 -6.04 5.12
N ALA A 173 -0.04 -4.90 5.25
CA ALA A 173 0.55 -3.62 5.60
C ALA A 173 -0.33 -2.89 6.64
N PRO A 174 0.25 -2.27 7.68
CA PRO A 174 -0.51 -1.50 8.66
C PRO A 174 -1.30 -0.35 8.03
N LEU A 175 -2.50 -0.07 8.54
CA LEU A 175 -3.28 1.11 8.16
C LEU A 175 -2.92 2.27 9.08
N ARG A 176 -2.13 3.22 8.58
CA ARG A 176 -1.77 4.42 9.36
C ARG A 176 -2.96 5.34 9.49
N ILE A 177 -3.21 5.83 10.70
CA ILE A 177 -4.35 6.71 10.99
C ILE A 177 -4.29 8.00 10.15
N ALA A 178 -3.08 8.56 9.99
CA ALA A 178 -2.87 9.71 9.12
C ALA A 178 -3.22 9.46 7.64
N ASP A 179 -3.05 8.23 7.15
CA ASP A 179 -3.34 7.89 5.75
C ASP A 179 -4.84 7.62 5.54
N LEU A 180 -5.54 7.12 6.56
CA LEU A 180 -7.01 6.99 6.56
C LEU A 180 -7.69 8.37 6.51
N LEU A 181 -7.20 9.34 7.27
CA LEU A 181 -7.84 10.66 7.41
C LEU A 181 -7.55 11.63 6.27
N ASP A 182 -6.49 11.39 5.49
CA ASP A 182 -6.06 12.29 4.44
C ASP A 182 -6.14 11.62 3.07
N ALA A 183 -7.21 11.96 2.37
CA ALA A 183 -7.51 11.48 1.05
C ALA A 183 -6.42 11.79 0.00
N ALA A 184 -5.55 12.79 0.24
CA ALA A 184 -4.42 13.11 -0.64
C ALA A 184 -3.21 12.17 -0.42
N ARG A 185 -3.19 11.45 0.70
CA ARG A 185 -2.14 10.49 1.07
C ARG A 185 -2.48 9.05 0.71
N ALA A 186 -3.69 8.80 0.23
CA ALA A 186 -4.17 7.46 -0.14
C ALA A 186 -3.24 6.80 -1.17
N ASP A 187 -2.85 7.51 -2.22
CA ASP A 187 -1.97 6.97 -3.28
C ASP A 187 -0.60 6.56 -2.72
N ASP A 188 0.01 7.41 -1.90
CA ASP A 188 1.29 7.13 -1.24
C ASP A 188 1.19 5.93 -0.28
N ALA A 189 0.06 5.81 0.42
CA ALA A 189 -0.20 4.71 1.34
C ALA A 189 -0.39 3.39 0.58
N MET A 190 -1.17 3.40 -0.50
CA MET A 190 -1.33 2.27 -1.40
C MET A 190 0.01 1.85 -2.01
N ALA A 191 0.83 2.80 -2.47
CA ALA A 191 2.17 2.50 -3.01
C ALA A 191 3.06 1.83 -1.97
N ARG A 192 3.08 2.33 -0.72
CA ARG A 192 3.82 1.68 0.39
C ARG A 192 3.30 0.27 0.67
N ALA A 193 1.99 0.07 0.70
CA ALA A 193 1.38 -1.24 0.93
C ALA A 193 1.74 -2.24 -0.18
N LEU A 194 1.67 -1.82 -1.45
CA LEU A 194 2.05 -2.64 -2.60
C LEU A 194 3.54 -2.99 -2.61
N LEU A 195 4.41 -2.08 -2.15
CA LEU A 195 5.83 -2.37 -1.96
C LEU A 195 6.06 -3.41 -0.85
N LEU A 196 5.36 -3.30 0.28
CA LEU A 196 5.42 -4.29 1.36
C LEU A 196 4.90 -5.66 0.91
N LYS A 197 3.82 -5.68 0.12
CA LYS A 197 3.28 -6.89 -0.54
C LYS A 197 4.16 -7.41 -1.68
N ARG A 198 5.29 -6.76 -1.98
CA ARG A 198 6.23 -7.17 -3.02
C ARG A 198 5.55 -7.32 -4.38
N ASN A 199 4.68 -6.37 -4.72
CA ASN A 199 3.94 -6.38 -5.99
C ASN A 199 4.92 -6.57 -7.17
N PRO A 200 4.68 -7.55 -8.07
CA PRO A 200 5.66 -7.94 -9.08
C PRO A 200 5.98 -6.81 -10.06
N VAL A 201 5.00 -6.01 -10.45
CA VAL A 201 5.20 -4.88 -11.37
C VAL A 201 6.10 -3.81 -10.74
N LEU A 202 5.91 -3.52 -9.46
CA LEU A 202 6.77 -2.58 -8.74
C LEU A 202 8.20 -3.11 -8.58
N LEU A 203 8.37 -4.41 -8.31
CA LEU A 203 9.68 -5.02 -8.21
C LEU A 203 10.43 -4.99 -9.54
N GLU A 204 9.76 -5.33 -10.65
CA GLU A 204 10.32 -5.24 -12.00
C GLU A 204 10.75 -3.81 -12.35
N ALA A 205 9.91 -2.81 -12.01
CA ALA A 205 10.24 -1.41 -12.23
C ALA A 205 11.46 -0.96 -11.42
N ILE A 206 11.58 -1.40 -10.16
CA ILE A 206 12.74 -1.11 -9.30
C ILE A 206 14.02 -1.73 -9.87
N ASP A 207 13.96 -2.98 -10.32
CA ASP A 207 15.13 -3.67 -10.86
C ASP A 207 15.57 -3.08 -12.21
N ALA A 208 14.63 -2.70 -13.07
CA ALA A 208 14.91 -1.97 -14.30
C ALA A 208 15.58 -0.61 -14.01
N ALA A 209 15.05 0.15 -13.04
CA ALA A 209 15.63 1.44 -12.64
C ALA A 209 17.04 1.28 -12.05
N ARG A 210 17.31 0.21 -11.30
CA ARG A 210 18.66 -0.10 -10.79
C ARG A 210 19.64 -0.42 -11.91
N ALA A 211 19.23 -1.22 -12.89
CA ALA A 211 20.07 -1.57 -14.03
C ALA A 211 20.42 -0.33 -14.87
N ASP A 212 19.44 0.52 -15.15
CA ASP A 212 19.64 1.78 -15.86
C ASP A 212 20.54 2.75 -15.08
N GLY A 213 20.30 2.88 -13.76
CA GLY A 213 21.11 3.70 -12.87
C GLY A 213 22.57 3.24 -12.80
N LEU A 214 22.83 1.93 -12.78
CA LEU A 214 24.18 1.38 -12.81
C LEU A 214 24.88 1.68 -14.14
N SER A 215 24.19 1.47 -15.27
CA SER A 215 24.72 1.76 -16.61
C SER A 215 25.07 3.24 -16.77
N THR A 216 24.14 4.12 -16.40
CA THR A 216 24.31 5.58 -16.47
C THR A 216 25.41 6.06 -15.52
N GLY A 217 25.47 5.51 -14.30
CA GLY A 217 26.50 5.80 -13.32
C GLY A 217 27.90 5.40 -13.81
N LEU A 218 28.04 4.21 -14.40
CA LEU A 218 29.30 3.74 -14.97
C LEU A 218 29.77 4.63 -16.12
N ALA A 219 28.88 4.96 -17.06
CA ALA A 219 29.18 5.83 -18.19
C ALA A 219 29.62 7.24 -17.73
N THR A 220 28.92 7.80 -16.74
CA THR A 220 29.23 9.12 -16.16
C THR A 220 30.56 9.09 -15.39
N GLY A 221 30.82 8.00 -14.67
CA GLY A 221 32.06 7.76 -13.95
C GLY A 221 33.26 7.70 -14.89
N LEU A 222 33.17 6.91 -15.96
CA LEU A 222 34.23 6.80 -16.97
C LEU A 222 34.47 8.12 -17.71
N ALA A 223 33.41 8.85 -18.07
CA ALA A 223 33.54 10.17 -18.71
C ALA A 223 34.21 11.21 -17.78
N THR A 224 33.89 11.17 -16.50
CA THR A 224 34.51 12.04 -15.49
C THR A 224 35.95 11.64 -15.21
N GLY A 225 36.21 10.34 -15.08
CA GLY A 225 37.55 9.76 -14.96
C GLY A 225 38.43 10.14 -16.15
N SER A 226 37.91 10.06 -17.38
CA SER A 226 38.63 10.43 -18.61
C SER A 226 39.13 11.87 -18.56
N ARG A 227 38.27 12.81 -18.14
CA ARG A 227 38.63 14.22 -17.96
C ARG A 227 39.67 14.42 -16.86
N ALA A 228 39.55 13.69 -15.75
CA ALA A 228 40.52 13.74 -14.66
C ALA A 228 41.90 13.20 -15.10
N LEU A 229 41.94 12.04 -15.76
CA LEU A 229 43.15 11.42 -16.28
C LEU A 229 43.88 12.35 -17.26
N VAL A 230 43.17 12.93 -18.23
CA VAL A 230 43.77 13.90 -19.17
C VAL A 230 44.33 15.12 -18.43
N SER A 231 43.67 15.58 -17.37
CA SER A 231 44.15 16.70 -16.56
C SER A 231 45.44 16.35 -15.81
N ILE A 232 45.55 15.13 -15.24
CA ILE A 232 46.77 14.62 -14.60
C ILE A 232 47.92 14.52 -15.61
N LEU A 233 47.67 13.98 -16.80
CA LEU A 233 48.72 13.86 -17.83
C LEU A 233 49.23 15.24 -18.26
N LYS A 234 48.33 16.21 -18.44
CA LYS A 234 48.69 17.59 -18.78
C LYS A 234 49.49 18.27 -17.66
N SER A 235 49.12 18.09 -16.39
CA SER A 235 49.86 18.69 -15.26
C SER A 235 51.26 18.10 -15.12
N ARG A 236 51.46 16.83 -15.49
CA ARG A 236 52.78 16.18 -15.60
C ARG A 236 53.58 16.60 -16.84
N GLY A 237 53.04 17.46 -17.69
CA GLY A 237 53.70 17.91 -18.93
C GLY A 237 53.69 16.87 -20.06
N LEU A 238 52.89 15.81 -19.95
CA LEU A 238 52.77 14.79 -21.00
C LEU A 238 51.84 15.29 -22.11
N LYS A 239 52.29 15.15 -23.36
CA LYS A 239 51.48 15.51 -24.54
C LYS A 239 50.45 14.43 -24.80
N VAL A 240 49.18 14.82 -24.89
CA VAL A 240 48.06 13.95 -25.29
C VAL A 240 47.59 14.41 -26.66
N ASN A 241 47.80 13.59 -27.69
CA ASN A 241 47.32 13.90 -29.04
C ASN A 241 45.84 13.51 -29.22
N ARG A 242 45.23 13.90 -30.34
CA ARG A 242 43.80 13.67 -30.60
C ARG A 242 43.41 12.19 -30.61
N ALA A 243 44.28 11.30 -31.11
CA ALA A 243 44.01 9.86 -31.14
C ALA A 243 44.08 9.24 -29.73
N GLN A 244 45.01 9.71 -28.89
CA GLN A 244 45.13 9.29 -27.48
C GLN A 244 43.95 9.79 -26.66
N LEU A 245 43.53 11.04 -26.88
CA LEU A 245 42.33 11.59 -26.23
C LEU A 245 41.08 10.79 -26.59
N ALA A 246 40.87 10.53 -27.89
CA ALA A 246 39.75 9.72 -28.34
C ALA A 246 39.78 8.30 -27.76
N ARG A 247 40.95 7.69 -27.62
CA ARG A 247 41.09 6.38 -26.97
C ARG A 247 40.73 6.42 -25.48
N ILE A 248 41.15 7.47 -24.77
CA ILE A 248 40.81 7.63 -23.35
C ILE A 248 39.31 7.81 -23.17
N GLU A 249 38.68 8.67 -23.98
CA GLU A 249 37.23 8.96 -23.90
C GLU A 249 36.35 7.78 -24.34
N ALA A 250 36.87 6.95 -25.24
CA ALA A 250 36.18 5.76 -25.73
C ALA A 250 36.35 4.53 -24.82
N GLU A 251 37.20 4.60 -23.79
CA GLU A 251 37.40 3.46 -22.88
C GLU A 251 36.12 3.17 -22.09
N ARG A 252 35.80 1.88 -21.99
CA ARG A 252 34.60 1.36 -21.35
C ARG A 252 34.89 0.33 -20.28
N ASP A 253 36.10 -0.22 -20.23
CA ASP A 253 36.51 -1.15 -19.19
C ASP A 253 37.04 -0.40 -17.96
N PRO A 254 36.36 -0.50 -16.80
CA PRO A 254 36.79 0.13 -15.56
C PRO A 254 38.16 -0.34 -15.07
N GLU A 255 38.50 -1.62 -15.26
CA GLU A 255 39.78 -2.16 -14.80
C GLU A 255 40.94 -1.57 -15.62
N THR A 256 40.79 -1.50 -16.94
CA THR A 256 41.74 -0.80 -17.81
C THR A 256 41.86 0.68 -17.40
N PHE A 257 40.73 1.32 -17.08
CA PHE A 257 40.72 2.72 -16.66
C PHE A 257 41.47 2.94 -15.34
N ASP A 258 41.24 2.09 -14.32
CA ASP A 258 41.94 2.14 -13.03
C ASP A 258 43.44 1.89 -13.19
N GLN A 259 43.83 0.95 -14.05
CA GLN A 259 45.23 0.72 -14.40
C GLN A 259 45.86 1.96 -15.04
N TRP A 260 45.14 2.68 -15.91
CA TRP A 260 45.61 3.93 -16.47
C TRP A 260 45.73 5.02 -15.41
N ILE A 261 44.76 5.17 -14.51
CA ILE A 261 44.87 6.12 -13.39
C ILE A 261 46.13 5.81 -12.57
N ALA A 262 46.34 4.56 -12.16
CA ALA A 262 47.51 4.17 -11.36
C ALA A 262 48.83 4.42 -12.12
N LYS A 263 48.90 4.06 -13.40
CA LYS A 263 50.09 4.30 -14.25
C LYS A 263 50.31 5.77 -14.57
N SER A 264 49.27 6.60 -14.54
CA SER A 264 49.35 8.02 -14.88
C SER A 264 50.28 8.81 -13.96
N PHE A 265 50.61 8.28 -12.78
CA PHE A 265 51.55 8.90 -11.85
C PHE A 265 53.02 8.60 -12.17
N THR A 266 53.31 7.48 -12.82
CA THR A 266 54.68 6.96 -13.00
C THR A 266 55.14 6.87 -14.44
N CYS A 267 54.23 6.75 -15.41
CA CYS A 267 54.58 6.60 -16.82
C CYS A 267 55.41 7.79 -17.35
N ALA A 268 56.33 7.54 -18.27
CA ALA A 268 57.16 8.54 -18.92
C ALA A 268 56.53 9.13 -20.19
N SER A 269 55.53 8.46 -20.77
CA SER A 269 54.76 9.00 -21.90
C SER A 269 53.31 8.49 -21.95
N THR A 270 52.48 9.20 -22.72
CA THR A 270 51.08 8.79 -22.99
C THR A 270 51.01 7.47 -23.79
N GLU A 271 52.01 7.14 -24.61
CA GLU A 271 52.08 5.83 -25.28
C GLU A 271 52.33 4.68 -24.30
N GLU A 272 53.19 4.89 -23.30
CA GLU A 272 53.46 3.90 -22.25
C GLU A 272 52.23 3.64 -21.40
N LEU A 273 51.51 4.72 -21.03
CA LEU A 273 50.23 4.64 -20.33
C LEU A 273 49.24 3.72 -21.07
N LEU A 274 49.05 4.00 -22.36
CA LEU A 274 48.06 3.33 -23.21
C LEU A 274 48.55 1.98 -23.77
N GLY A 275 49.75 1.55 -23.41
CA GLY A 275 50.34 0.29 -23.88
C GLY A 275 50.61 0.23 -25.39
N VAL A 276 50.77 1.37 -26.06
CA VAL A 276 51.11 1.39 -27.50
C VAL A 276 52.61 1.18 -27.65
N ALA A 277 53.01 -0.01 -28.09
CA ALA A 277 54.41 -0.30 -28.40
C ALA A 277 54.92 0.67 -29.48
N ARG A 278 56.05 1.34 -29.22
CA ARG A 278 56.73 2.17 -30.23
C ARG A 278 57.05 1.29 -31.45
N PRO A 279 56.72 1.70 -32.70
CA PRO A 279 57.21 1.00 -33.86
C PRO A 279 58.74 1.08 -33.86
N GLY A 280 59.38 -0.08 -33.66
CA GLY A 280 60.83 -0.20 -33.56
C GLY A 280 61.49 0.36 -34.82
N LYS A 281 62.52 1.21 -34.62
CA LYS A 281 63.38 1.70 -35.69
C LYS A 281 63.97 0.52 -36.45
N SER A 282 63.47 0.28 -37.67
CA SER A 282 64.07 -0.64 -38.63
C SER A 282 65.52 -0.22 -38.90
N THR A 283 66.47 -0.95 -38.33
CA THR A 283 67.89 -0.81 -38.65
C THR A 283 68.11 -1.33 -40.07
N ARG A 284 68.12 -0.40 -41.03
CA ARG A 284 68.50 -0.63 -42.42
C ARG A 284 69.97 -1.10 -42.45
N LYS A 285 70.21 -2.41 -42.52
CA LYS A 285 71.55 -2.97 -42.76
C LYS A 285 72.00 -2.57 -44.16
N ARG A 286 72.99 -1.69 -44.21
CA ARG A 286 73.73 -1.26 -45.38
C ARG A 286 74.59 -2.45 -45.85
N ARG A 287 74.23 -3.09 -46.96
CA ARG A 287 75.09 -4.07 -47.64
C ARG A 287 76.21 -3.28 -48.34
N VAL A 288 77.44 -3.50 -47.91
CA VAL A 288 78.67 -3.04 -48.58
C VAL A 288 79.17 -4.20 -49.44
N LYS A 289 79.37 -3.87 -50.72
CA LYS A 289 80.09 -4.57 -51.80
C LYS A 289 79.82 -6.06 -51.98
#